data_AF-A0A8H4N0A5-F1
#
_entry.id   AF-A0A8H4N0A5-F1
#
_cell.length_a   1.000
_cell.length_b   1.000
_cell.length_c   1.000
_cell.angle_alpha   90.00
_cell.angle_beta   90.00
_cell.angle_gamma   90.00
#
_symmetry.space_group_name_H-M   'P 1'
#
loop_
_entity.id
_entity.type
_entity.pdbx_description
1 polymer ?
#
loop_
_entity_poly.entity_id
_entity_poly.type
_entity_poly.pdbx_seq_one_letter_code
_entity_poly.pdbx_strand_id
1 'polypeptide(L)'
;MTTPSSSPGPEVHRDRLPTLYEVLSRRTSAPVDLFFFYIYMRDQQRSVDYLDFWLDVSQHMALCRHYVRELRRTNLFGTPELEKAGSKRSSTILDNVTEAGPSNEKDKTTPEQRLSAFLRENDTIPRHSPQNSVGTTDSARSNTEPPRPSFMAGSTADSSPMQDSSGNQQSTPDQHTVTRNDIRASAEKILYTYLLPGSEREIILPQSILDRITHDIEVENRDDPEVFDTAKDYVFQAMERDAFPGFLRCKAFGNIVPPSMMVRLIIGLLAMFGGFWAAFTLIFLNHSRSNRCWLILPFTIGVYALASHQYMLDPLLVFAGRSETTFGSFGKIREPFVKKLLFKRAVMVLLVIILADAALCALFILVPGKRL
;
A
#
# COMPACT_ATOMS: atom_id res chain seq x y z
N MET A 1 36.63 9.13 -0.88
CA MET A 1 35.75 8.93 0.30
C MET A 1 34.41 8.46 -0.21
N THR A 2 33.95 7.28 0.19
CA THR A 2 32.62 6.75 -0.11
C THR A 2 31.71 7.02 1.08
N THR A 3 30.55 7.64 0.85
CA THR A 3 29.51 7.77 1.86
C THR A 3 28.81 6.41 2.06
N PRO A 4 28.52 5.99 3.31
CA PRO A 4 27.73 4.80 3.55
C PRO A 4 26.28 5.04 3.13
N SER A 5 25.71 4.12 2.35
CA SER A 5 24.26 4.11 2.14
C SER A 5 23.55 3.79 3.46
N SER A 6 22.39 4.42 3.68
CA SER A 6 21.54 4.10 4.82
C SER A 6 21.12 2.63 4.76
N SER A 7 21.47 1.89 5.81
CA SER A 7 21.15 0.47 5.90
C SER A 7 19.63 0.25 5.93
N PRO A 8 19.07 -0.63 5.10
CA PRO A 8 17.71 -1.11 5.32
C PRO A 8 17.66 -1.80 6.69
N GLY A 9 16.56 -1.60 7.42
CA GLY A 9 16.29 -2.40 8.62
C GLY A 9 16.25 -3.89 8.28
N PRO A 10 16.50 -4.80 9.24
CA PRO A 10 16.57 -6.23 8.96
C PRO A 10 15.31 -6.70 8.25
N GLU A 11 15.47 -7.34 7.08
CA GLU A 11 14.38 -8.00 6.37
C GLU A 11 13.90 -9.17 7.22
N VAL A 12 12.88 -8.91 8.06
CA VAL A 12 12.22 -9.93 8.88
C VAL A 12 11.55 -10.91 7.92
N HIS A 13 12.24 -12.00 7.58
CA HIS A 13 11.78 -12.97 6.60
C HIS A 13 10.44 -13.58 7.04
N ARG A 14 9.36 -13.26 6.31
CA ARG A 14 8.00 -13.68 6.67
C ARG A 14 7.61 -14.95 5.94
N ASP A 15 7.38 -16.03 6.67
CA ASP A 15 6.74 -17.23 6.10
C ASP A 15 5.19 -17.18 6.24
N ARG A 16 4.61 -16.00 6.00
CA ARG A 16 3.16 -15.74 5.96
C ARG A 16 2.77 -14.75 4.86
N LEU A 17 1.48 -14.69 4.52
CA LEU A 17 0.92 -13.59 3.72
C LEU A 17 1.01 -12.26 4.50
N PRO A 18 1.20 -11.12 3.81
CA PRO A 18 1.20 -9.81 4.45
C PRO A 18 -0.20 -9.37 4.89
N THR A 19 -0.28 -8.49 5.89
CA THR A 19 -1.52 -7.79 6.28
C THR A 19 -1.72 -6.49 5.49
N LEU A 20 -2.94 -5.93 5.48
CA LEU A 20 -3.20 -4.66 4.78
C LEU A 20 -2.28 -3.54 5.31
N TYR A 21 -2.12 -3.47 6.64
CA TYR A 21 -1.22 -2.50 7.28
C TYR A 21 0.24 -2.62 6.79
N GLU A 22 0.73 -3.84 6.52
CA GLU A 22 2.10 -4.06 6.03
C GLU A 22 2.27 -3.58 4.59
N VAL A 23 1.23 -3.74 3.75
CA VAL A 23 1.19 -3.21 2.39
C VAL A 23 1.13 -1.67 2.40
N LEU A 24 0.20 -1.09 3.18
CA LEU A 24 0.04 0.37 3.29
C LEU A 24 1.27 1.06 3.90
N SER A 25 1.94 0.44 4.88
CA SER A 25 3.20 0.92 5.45
C SER A 25 4.44 0.65 4.60
N ARG A 26 4.26 0.18 3.35
CA ARG A 26 5.33 -0.10 2.35
C ARG A 26 6.39 -1.10 2.84
N ARG A 27 5.98 -2.09 3.63
CA ARG A 27 6.84 -3.16 4.20
C ARG A 27 6.79 -4.48 3.41
N THR A 28 6.32 -4.44 2.17
CA THR A 28 6.13 -5.61 1.28
C THR A 28 6.64 -5.33 -0.13
N SER A 29 6.91 -6.38 -0.89
CA SER A 29 7.48 -6.30 -2.24
C SER A 29 6.52 -6.81 -3.32
N ALA A 30 6.82 -6.46 -4.57
CA ALA A 30 6.14 -6.97 -5.76
C ALA A 30 6.00 -8.51 -5.74
N PRO A 31 4.81 -9.08 -6.02
CA PRO A 31 3.61 -8.44 -6.55
C PRO A 31 2.58 -7.96 -5.50
N VAL A 32 2.92 -7.94 -4.20
CA VAL A 32 1.99 -7.64 -3.09
C VAL A 32 2.34 -6.35 -2.33
N ASP A 33 2.81 -5.33 -3.08
CA ASP A 33 3.13 -4.00 -2.57
C ASP A 33 1.98 -2.99 -2.76
N LEU A 34 2.15 -1.79 -2.20
CA LEU A 34 1.17 -0.69 -2.27
C LEU A 34 0.82 -0.29 -3.71
N PHE A 35 1.77 -0.39 -4.65
CA PHE A 35 1.56 -0.03 -6.04
C PHE A 35 0.66 -1.05 -6.75
N PHE A 36 0.85 -2.35 -6.50
CA PHE A 36 -0.07 -3.37 -6.99
C PHE A 36 -1.43 -3.34 -6.28
N PHE A 37 -1.49 -2.95 -5.01
CA PHE A 37 -2.76 -2.72 -4.32
C PHE A 37 -3.53 -1.54 -4.92
N TYR A 38 -2.85 -0.42 -5.22
CA TYR A 38 -3.45 0.72 -5.91
C TYR A 38 -4.01 0.35 -7.30
N ILE A 39 -3.23 -0.37 -8.11
CA ILE A 39 -3.70 -0.86 -9.43
C ILE A 39 -4.92 -1.78 -9.26
N TYR A 40 -4.94 -2.65 -8.25
CA TYR A 40 -6.08 -3.53 -7.97
C TYR A 40 -7.34 -2.75 -7.54
N MET A 41 -7.19 -1.77 -6.63
CA MET A 41 -8.27 -0.91 -6.15
C MET A 41 -8.88 -0.09 -7.30
N ARG A 42 -8.05 0.43 -8.21
CA ARG A 42 -8.49 1.19 -9.39
C ARG A 42 -9.13 0.31 -10.47
N ASP A 43 -8.45 -0.76 -10.89
CA ASP A 43 -8.84 -1.50 -12.11
C ASP A 43 -9.85 -2.63 -11.86
N GLN A 44 -9.90 -3.20 -10.66
CA GLN A 44 -10.73 -4.37 -10.34
C GLN A 44 -11.86 -4.07 -9.35
N GLN A 45 -11.56 -3.38 -8.24
CA GLN A 45 -12.61 -3.00 -7.26
C GLN A 45 -13.34 -1.69 -7.62
N ARG A 46 -12.69 -0.80 -8.40
CA ARG A 46 -13.18 0.55 -8.73
C ARG A 46 -13.52 1.38 -7.47
N SER A 47 -12.69 1.25 -6.45
CA SER A 47 -12.87 1.85 -5.13
C SER A 47 -11.58 2.54 -4.64
N VAL A 48 -10.83 3.12 -5.58
CA VAL A 48 -9.49 3.70 -5.32
C VAL A 48 -9.53 4.86 -4.32
N ASP A 49 -10.66 5.53 -4.25
CA ASP A 49 -10.91 6.72 -3.44
C ASP A 49 -10.82 6.45 -1.93
N TYR A 50 -11.14 5.22 -1.49
CA TYR A 50 -10.92 4.75 -0.13
C TYR A 50 -9.41 4.65 0.20
N LEU A 51 -8.59 4.26 -0.77
CA LEU A 51 -7.14 4.17 -0.60
C LEU A 51 -6.51 5.57 -0.66
N ASP A 52 -6.93 6.41 -1.61
CA ASP A 52 -6.46 7.79 -1.73
C ASP A 52 -6.81 8.61 -0.48
N PHE A 53 -8.04 8.53 0.03
CA PHE A 53 -8.44 9.11 1.31
C PHE A 53 -7.57 8.62 2.48
N TRP A 54 -7.35 7.30 2.61
CA TRP A 54 -6.54 6.76 3.70
C TRP A 54 -5.08 7.23 3.63
N LEU A 55 -4.54 7.38 2.42
CA LEU A 55 -3.20 7.91 2.16
C LEU A 55 -3.12 9.42 2.43
N ASP A 56 -4.12 10.21 2.03
CA ASP A 56 -4.18 11.65 2.28
C ASP A 56 -4.36 11.98 3.76
N VAL A 57 -5.25 11.28 4.48
CA VAL A 57 -5.33 11.38 5.96
C VAL A 57 -4.02 10.95 6.62
N SER A 58 -3.34 9.94 6.09
CA SER A 58 -2.01 9.52 6.61
C SER A 58 -0.92 10.56 6.39
N GLN A 59 -0.99 11.35 5.31
CA GLN A 59 -0.13 12.51 5.05
C GLN A 59 -0.50 13.68 5.96
N HIS A 60 -1.79 14.01 6.11
CA HIS A 60 -2.29 15.05 7.01
C HIS A 60 -1.81 14.82 8.45
N MET A 61 -2.04 13.63 9.02
CA MET A 61 -1.52 13.29 10.35
C MET A 61 0.01 13.37 10.43
N ALA A 62 0.74 13.21 9.32
CA ALA A 62 2.18 13.42 9.29
C ALA A 62 2.51 14.92 9.40
N LEU A 63 1.84 15.78 8.64
CA LEU A 63 1.97 17.24 8.72
C LEU A 63 1.70 17.73 10.16
N CYS A 64 0.61 17.31 10.79
CA CYS A 64 0.31 17.65 12.20
C CYS A 64 1.44 17.22 13.15
N ARG A 65 1.99 16.01 12.97
CA ARG A 65 3.17 15.54 13.75
C ARG A 65 4.45 16.30 13.43
N HIS A 66 4.61 16.89 12.24
CA HIS A 66 5.74 17.74 11.92
C HIS A 66 5.59 19.10 12.60
N TYR A 67 4.44 19.75 12.46
CA TYR A 67 4.09 21.00 13.15
C TYR A 67 4.25 20.91 14.68
N VAL A 68 3.71 19.87 15.34
CA VAL A 68 3.83 19.72 16.80
C VAL A 68 5.29 19.47 17.24
N ARG A 69 6.12 18.81 16.43
CA ARG A 69 7.57 18.67 16.70
C ARG A 69 8.36 19.96 16.47
N GLU A 70 7.91 20.79 15.55
CA GLU A 70 8.48 22.10 15.24
C GLU A 70 8.11 23.11 16.33
N LEU A 71 6.83 23.21 16.67
CA LEU A 71 6.32 24.01 17.79
C LEU A 71 6.96 23.62 19.13
N ARG A 72 7.21 22.33 19.38
CA ARG A 72 7.96 21.91 20.57
C ARG A 72 9.43 22.36 20.55
N ARG A 73 10.07 22.38 19.38
CA ARG A 73 11.44 22.92 19.23
C ARG A 73 11.48 24.43 19.42
N THR A 74 10.58 25.17 18.77
CA THR A 74 10.56 26.64 18.90
C THR A 74 10.23 27.10 20.31
N ASN A 75 9.36 26.39 21.04
CA ASN A 75 9.15 26.65 22.47
C ASN A 75 10.39 26.31 23.34
N LEU A 76 11.12 25.22 23.05
CA LEU A 76 12.39 24.94 23.74
C LEU A 76 13.44 26.02 23.49
N PHE A 77 13.58 26.51 22.24
CA PHE A 77 14.46 27.62 21.90
C PHE A 77 13.91 29.00 22.36
N GLY A 78 12.62 29.08 22.69
CA GLY A 78 11.94 30.27 23.20
C GLY A 78 12.14 30.52 24.70
N THR A 79 12.95 29.69 25.38
CA THR A 79 13.35 29.90 26.79
C THR A 79 14.85 30.19 26.97
N PRO A 80 15.44 31.18 26.28
CA PRO A 80 16.71 31.75 26.73
C PRO A 80 16.48 32.49 28.06
N GLU A 81 17.50 32.50 28.92
CA GLU A 81 17.58 33.34 30.13
C GLU A 81 16.63 32.99 31.30
N LEU A 82 16.72 31.77 31.84
CA LEU A 82 16.61 31.58 33.30
C LEU A 82 17.58 30.55 33.93
N GLU A 83 18.26 29.69 33.16
CA GLU A 83 19.25 28.75 33.71
C GLU A 83 20.68 29.31 33.90
N LYS A 84 20.87 30.64 33.79
CA LYS A 84 22.18 31.27 34.09
C LYS A 84 22.37 31.66 35.57
N ALA A 85 21.44 31.23 36.44
CA ALA A 85 21.41 31.54 37.87
C ALA A 85 21.84 30.34 38.78
N GLY A 86 22.86 29.58 38.35
CA GLY A 86 23.74 28.86 39.28
C GLY A 86 23.33 27.46 39.77
N SER A 87 23.83 26.43 39.08
CA SER A 87 24.34 25.23 39.77
C SER A 87 25.64 24.74 39.13
N LYS A 88 26.75 24.83 39.87
CA LYS A 88 28.05 24.26 39.49
C LYS A 88 28.30 22.93 40.21
N ARG A 89 27.57 21.88 39.83
CA ARG A 89 27.86 20.45 40.09
C ARG A 89 26.78 19.60 39.41
N SER A 90 27.07 18.47 38.77
CA SER A 90 28.36 17.84 38.47
C SER A 90 28.24 17.02 37.18
N SER A 91 29.26 17.07 36.33
CA SER A 91 29.35 16.26 35.12
C SER A 91 29.63 14.78 35.43
N THR A 92 29.47 13.94 34.40
CA THR A 92 30.19 12.66 34.20
C THR A 92 30.17 11.64 35.35
N ILE A 93 29.38 10.57 35.19
CA ILE A 93 29.82 9.18 35.40
C ILE A 93 28.77 8.19 34.83
N LEU A 94 29.28 7.07 34.27
CA LEU A 94 28.56 5.85 33.84
C LEU A 94 27.46 5.97 32.76
N ASP A 95 27.92 6.11 31.51
CA ASP A 95 27.54 5.12 30.48
C ASP A 95 28.06 3.71 30.86
N ASN A 96 27.45 2.66 30.30
CA ASN A 96 27.66 1.21 30.56
C ASN A 96 26.90 0.58 31.75
N VAL A 97 25.69 0.08 31.47
CA VAL A 97 25.38 -1.35 31.69
C VAL A 97 24.60 -1.87 30.48
N THR A 98 25.19 -2.81 29.74
CA THR A 98 24.51 -3.61 28.71
C THR A 98 23.92 -4.89 29.30
N GLU A 99 22.83 -5.37 28.71
CA GLU A 99 22.31 -6.76 28.78
C GLU A 99 22.10 -7.42 30.16
N ALA A 100 20.84 -7.62 30.55
CA ALA A 100 20.42 -8.81 31.30
C ALA A 100 18.95 -9.18 31.03
N GLY A 101 18.68 -10.49 30.93
CA GLY A 101 17.33 -11.06 30.87
C GLY A 101 16.70 -11.29 32.26
N PRO A 102 15.52 -11.93 32.31
CA PRO A 102 14.60 -11.81 33.46
C PRO A 102 14.86 -12.81 34.60
N SER A 103 14.43 -12.42 35.81
CA SER A 103 14.14 -13.33 36.93
C SER A 103 12.98 -12.79 37.79
N ASN A 104 12.25 -13.69 38.47
CA ASN A 104 11.19 -13.34 39.43
C ASN A 104 11.84 -13.06 40.80
N GLU A 105 11.32 -12.17 41.65
CA GLU A 105 10.08 -12.36 42.41
C GLU A 105 9.48 -11.06 42.98
N LYS A 106 8.40 -11.20 43.76
CA LYS A 106 7.55 -10.15 44.34
C LYS A 106 8.33 -9.10 45.13
N ASP A 107 7.93 -7.83 45.00
CA ASP A 107 7.19 -7.20 46.11
C ASP A 107 6.18 -6.15 45.63
N LYS A 108 5.24 -5.73 46.49
CA LYS A 108 4.09 -4.87 46.17
C LYS A 108 4.21 -3.45 46.73
N THR A 109 4.57 -2.47 45.87
CA THR A 109 4.30 -1.05 46.13
C THR A 109 3.78 -0.36 44.87
N THR A 110 2.56 0.16 44.89
CA THR A 110 1.89 0.78 43.74
C THR A 110 2.27 2.26 43.55
N PRO A 111 2.33 2.77 42.31
CA PRO A 111 2.83 4.12 42.03
C PRO A 111 1.91 5.27 42.50
N GLU A 112 0.60 5.02 42.58
CA GLU A 112 -0.41 6.05 42.88
C GLU A 112 -0.20 6.71 44.25
N GLN A 113 0.34 5.96 45.23
CA GLN A 113 0.56 6.44 46.59
C GLN A 113 1.69 7.50 46.70
N ARG A 114 2.47 7.71 45.62
CA ARG A 114 3.43 8.83 45.50
C ARG A 114 2.82 10.05 44.79
N LEU A 115 1.91 9.83 43.83
CA LEU A 115 1.21 10.90 43.13
C LEU A 115 0.22 11.66 44.05
N SER A 116 -0.45 10.95 44.94
CA SER A 116 -1.42 11.51 45.90
C SER A 116 -0.82 12.39 47.01
N ALA A 117 0.52 12.45 47.12
CA ALA A 117 1.22 13.38 48.00
C ALA A 117 1.51 14.73 47.32
N PHE A 118 1.76 14.71 46.00
CA PHE A 118 2.20 15.89 45.24
C PHE A 118 1.04 16.84 44.85
N LEU A 119 -0.20 16.35 44.88
CA LEU A 119 -1.42 17.08 44.50
C LEU A 119 -2.14 17.76 45.70
N ARG A 120 -1.44 18.00 46.82
CA ARG A 120 -2.05 18.54 48.06
C ARG A 120 -1.45 19.82 48.61
N GLU A 121 -0.39 20.35 48.00
CA GLU A 121 0.44 21.41 48.62
C GLU A 121 0.62 22.66 47.74
N ASN A 122 -0.35 23.02 46.88
CA ASN A 122 -0.29 24.29 46.15
C ASN A 122 -1.64 24.86 45.65
N ASP A 123 -2.62 25.07 46.54
CA ASP A 123 -3.89 25.69 46.15
C ASP A 123 -4.48 26.63 47.22
N THR A 124 -4.19 27.94 47.09
CA THR A 124 -4.85 29.03 47.84
C THR A 124 -5.12 30.24 46.95
N ILE A 125 -6.39 30.43 46.63
CA ILE A 125 -7.08 31.38 45.72
C ILE A 125 -7.00 32.85 46.25
N PRO A 126 -6.82 33.94 45.44
CA PRO A 126 -7.95 34.53 44.67
C PRO A 126 -7.72 35.42 43.40
N ARG A 127 -8.67 35.30 42.45
CA ARG A 127 -9.34 36.33 41.58
C ARG A 127 -8.52 37.41 40.82
N HIS A 128 -8.70 37.49 39.49
CA HIS A 128 -9.54 38.53 38.80
C HIS A 128 -9.53 38.41 37.25
N SER A 129 -10.50 39.05 36.59
CA SER A 129 -10.58 39.23 35.12
C SER A 129 -10.56 40.73 34.73
N PRO A 130 -10.13 41.05 33.49
CA PRO A 130 -10.73 42.16 32.72
C PRO A 130 -11.03 41.80 31.24
N GLN A 131 -11.57 42.75 30.46
CA GLN A 131 -12.09 42.60 29.08
C GLN A 131 -11.27 43.45 28.05
N ASN A 132 -11.79 43.54 26.80
CA ASN A 132 -11.46 44.48 25.69
C ASN A 132 -10.24 44.12 24.79
N SER A 133 -10.20 44.45 23.48
CA SER A 133 -11.22 45.02 22.53
C SER A 133 -10.77 45.04 21.04
N VAL A 134 -11.72 44.89 20.09
CA VAL A 134 -11.85 45.54 18.74
C VAL A 134 -10.60 45.64 17.82
N GLY A 135 -10.54 44.95 16.67
CA GLY A 135 -10.94 45.45 15.32
C GLY A 135 -9.73 45.44 14.33
N THR A 136 -9.78 45.64 13.00
CA THR A 136 -10.86 45.79 11.99
C THR A 136 -10.25 45.70 10.54
N THR A 137 -10.93 45.08 9.55
CA THR A 137 -10.75 45.26 8.05
C THR A 137 -9.36 44.97 7.42
N ASP A 138 -9.05 44.83 6.10
CA ASP A 138 -9.72 44.60 4.78
C ASP A 138 -8.63 44.13 3.73
N SER A 139 -8.80 43.75 2.45
CA SER A 139 -9.95 43.53 1.52
C SER A 139 -9.54 42.66 0.28
N ALA A 140 -10.53 42.25 -0.54
CA ALA A 140 -10.54 42.15 -2.02
C ALA A 140 -9.67 41.14 -2.87
N ARG A 141 -10.41 40.21 -3.53
CA ARG A 141 -10.40 39.86 -4.98
C ARG A 141 -9.29 39.00 -5.66
N SER A 142 -9.65 37.72 -5.88
CA SER A 142 -9.69 36.97 -7.17
C SER A 142 -8.50 36.89 -8.14
N ASN A 143 -8.05 35.65 -8.45
CA ASN A 143 -8.25 35.04 -9.77
C ASN A 143 -7.97 33.51 -9.87
N THR A 144 -8.71 32.88 -10.79
CA THR A 144 -8.56 31.61 -11.56
C THR A 144 -7.49 30.51 -11.29
N GLU A 145 -7.90 29.27 -11.65
CA GLU A 145 -7.15 28.01 -11.89
C GLU A 145 -6.65 27.17 -10.69
N PRO A 146 -7.12 25.91 -10.54
CA PRO A 146 -6.61 24.95 -9.56
C PRO A 146 -5.40 24.15 -10.12
N PRO A 147 -4.25 24.08 -9.41
CA PRO A 147 -3.08 23.35 -9.89
C PRO A 147 -3.24 21.83 -9.77
N ARG A 148 -3.03 21.13 -10.89
CA ARG A 148 -2.98 19.67 -11.01
C ARG A 148 -1.82 19.09 -10.16
N PRO A 149 -2.06 18.14 -9.23
CA PRO A 149 -0.99 17.58 -8.41
C PRO A 149 0.00 16.77 -9.24
N SER A 150 1.27 17.18 -9.22
CA SER A 150 2.36 16.56 -9.98
C SER A 150 2.98 15.39 -9.21
N PHE A 151 2.86 14.19 -9.78
CA PHE A 151 3.45 12.96 -9.23
C PHE A 151 4.99 13.00 -9.35
N MET A 152 5.69 13.24 -8.24
CA MET A 152 7.17 13.14 -8.15
C MET A 152 7.64 11.68 -8.21
N ALA A 153 7.76 11.15 -9.43
CA ALA A 153 8.33 9.83 -9.70
C ALA A 153 9.84 9.93 -10.00
N GLY A 154 10.68 9.75 -8.97
CA GLY A 154 12.13 9.91 -9.10
C GLY A 154 12.89 8.64 -9.49
N SER A 155 13.34 8.54 -10.76
CA SER A 155 14.51 7.71 -11.15
C SER A 155 15.00 7.98 -12.59
N THR A 156 16.28 8.39 -12.75
CA THR A 156 17.22 8.12 -13.89
C THR A 156 16.75 8.38 -15.33
N ALA A 157 17.36 9.23 -16.18
CA ALA A 157 18.75 9.14 -16.67
C ALA A 157 19.10 10.28 -17.68
N ASP A 158 20.41 10.56 -17.83
CA ASP A 158 21.16 11.30 -18.89
C ASP A 158 20.51 12.40 -19.76
N SER A 159 20.98 13.64 -19.62
CA SER A 159 21.75 14.40 -20.66
C SER A 159 22.09 15.84 -20.22
N SER A 160 23.07 16.47 -20.89
CA SER A 160 23.69 17.79 -20.61
C SER A 160 24.14 18.43 -21.95
N PRO A 161 24.59 19.71 -22.07
CA PRO A 161 25.02 20.65 -21.01
C PRO A 161 24.64 22.15 -21.18
N MET A 162 25.11 22.97 -20.22
CA MET A 162 25.50 24.40 -20.32
C MET A 162 24.48 25.48 -20.76
N GLN A 163 24.17 26.37 -19.80
CA GLN A 163 24.19 27.82 -20.03
C GLN A 163 24.84 28.48 -18.79
N ASP A 164 25.72 29.46 -19.01
CA ASP A 164 26.44 30.20 -17.96
C ASP A 164 25.69 31.49 -17.55
N SER A 165 25.66 31.79 -16.25
CA SER A 165 25.42 33.13 -15.68
C SER A 165 25.69 33.14 -14.17
N SER A 166 26.60 34.00 -13.74
CA SER A 166 27.01 34.14 -12.34
C SER A 166 25.98 34.89 -11.47
N GLY A 167 25.61 34.33 -10.32
CA GLY A 167 24.85 35.01 -9.28
C GLY A 167 25.08 34.39 -7.91
N ASN A 168 25.66 35.15 -6.98
CA ASN A 168 25.86 34.69 -5.60
C ASN A 168 24.50 34.62 -4.87
N GLN A 169 23.93 33.42 -4.79
CA GLN A 169 22.86 33.12 -3.84
C GLN A 169 23.36 32.07 -2.86
N GLN A 170 23.52 32.49 -1.60
CA GLN A 170 23.85 31.62 -0.48
C GLN A 170 22.67 30.66 -0.26
N SER A 171 22.80 29.40 -0.66
CA SER A 171 21.75 28.40 -0.45
C SER A 171 21.56 28.09 1.03
N THR A 172 20.70 28.86 1.70
CA THR A 172 20.03 28.41 2.92
C THR A 172 19.27 27.13 2.60
N PRO A 173 19.32 26.08 3.43
CA PRO A 173 18.43 24.95 3.26
C PRO A 173 17.00 25.43 3.52
N ASP A 174 16.10 25.29 2.55
CA ASP A 174 14.70 25.67 2.68
C ASP A 174 14.01 24.80 3.74
N GLN A 175 14.09 25.28 4.97
CA GLN A 175 13.43 24.71 6.13
C GLN A 175 11.96 25.08 6.03
N HIS A 176 11.23 24.26 5.28
CA HIS A 176 9.81 24.43 4.96
C HIS A 176 8.97 24.26 6.24
N THR A 177 8.96 25.32 7.05
CA THR A 177 8.21 25.43 8.31
C THR A 177 6.74 25.15 8.02
N VAL A 178 6.15 24.20 8.75
CA VAL A 178 4.74 23.82 8.53
C VAL A 178 3.88 24.84 9.27
N THR A 179 3.09 25.63 8.54
CA THR A 179 2.19 26.61 9.16
C THR A 179 0.87 25.95 9.57
N ARG A 180 0.14 26.56 10.51
CA ARG A 180 -1.22 26.10 10.84
C ARG A 180 -2.16 26.16 9.62
N ASN A 181 -1.94 27.13 8.73
CA ASN A 181 -2.75 27.30 7.51
C ASN A 181 -2.59 26.11 6.57
N ASP A 182 -1.39 25.50 6.48
CA ASP A 182 -1.15 24.31 5.65
C ASP A 182 -1.90 23.08 6.19
N ILE A 183 -1.98 22.95 7.52
CA ILE A 183 -2.73 21.88 8.19
C ILE A 183 -4.23 22.05 7.93
N ARG A 184 -4.74 23.27 8.12
CA ARG A 184 -6.14 23.62 7.86
C ARG A 184 -6.54 23.37 6.42
N ALA A 185 -5.76 23.88 5.46
CA ALA A 185 -5.98 23.67 4.04
C ALA A 185 -5.93 22.17 3.68
N SER A 186 -5.09 21.38 4.36
CA SER A 186 -5.08 19.92 4.22
C SER A 186 -6.33 19.26 4.79
N ALA A 187 -6.93 19.75 5.88
CA ALA A 187 -8.16 19.20 6.44
C ALA A 187 -9.38 19.56 5.57
N GLU A 188 -9.53 20.84 5.21
CA GLU A 188 -10.57 21.33 4.30
C GLU A 188 -10.52 20.61 2.94
N LYS A 189 -9.32 20.42 2.36
CA LYS A 189 -9.17 19.64 1.13
C LYS A 189 -9.69 18.21 1.27
N ILE A 190 -9.38 17.51 2.37
CA ILE A 190 -9.83 16.13 2.59
C ILE A 190 -11.35 16.07 2.73
N LEU A 191 -11.95 17.00 3.48
CA LEU A 191 -13.41 17.15 3.62
C LEU A 191 -14.08 17.32 2.24
N TYR A 192 -13.69 18.35 1.48
CA TYR A 192 -14.33 18.68 0.21
C TYR A 192 -14.02 17.71 -0.94
N THR A 193 -12.92 16.94 -0.88
CA THR A 193 -12.60 15.94 -1.93
C THR A 193 -13.37 14.64 -1.73
N TYR A 194 -13.48 14.14 -0.48
CA TYR A 194 -13.88 12.77 -0.20
C TYR A 194 -15.15 12.61 0.65
N LEU A 195 -15.50 13.61 1.47
CA LEU A 195 -16.50 13.45 2.54
C LEU A 195 -17.76 14.30 2.35
N LEU A 196 -17.70 15.38 1.56
CA LEU A 196 -18.87 16.21 1.25
C LEU A 196 -19.79 15.48 0.24
N PRO A 197 -21.12 15.41 0.47
CA PRO A 197 -22.06 14.82 -0.47
C PRO A 197 -21.98 15.47 -1.86
N GLY A 198 -21.85 14.65 -2.91
CA GLY A 198 -21.67 15.09 -4.29
C GLY A 198 -20.25 15.51 -4.65
N SER A 199 -19.23 15.23 -3.84
CA SER A 199 -17.82 15.45 -4.20
C SER A 199 -17.35 14.51 -5.32
N GLU A 200 -16.26 14.88 -6.02
CA GLU A 200 -15.75 14.08 -7.16
C GLU A 200 -15.29 12.66 -6.80
N ARG A 201 -15.06 12.40 -5.50
CA ARG A 201 -14.56 11.13 -4.94
C ARG A 201 -15.26 10.75 -3.64
N GLU A 202 -16.57 11.00 -3.57
CA GLU A 202 -17.38 10.70 -2.39
C GLU A 202 -17.22 9.23 -1.95
N ILE A 203 -16.72 9.01 -0.73
CA ILE A 203 -16.59 7.68 -0.12
C ILE A 203 -17.75 7.42 0.86
N ILE A 204 -18.21 6.17 0.92
CA ILE A 204 -19.43 5.80 1.64
C ILE A 204 -19.10 5.47 3.10
N LEU A 205 -19.41 6.40 4.00
CA LEU A 205 -19.30 6.23 5.46
C LEU A 205 -20.68 6.31 6.14
N PRO A 206 -20.83 5.74 7.35
CA PRO A 206 -21.95 6.02 8.23
C PRO A 206 -22.09 7.54 8.47
N GLN A 207 -23.30 8.07 8.31
CA GLN A 207 -23.58 9.51 8.43
C GLN A 207 -23.10 10.11 9.76
N SER A 208 -23.24 9.37 10.87
CA SER A 208 -22.71 9.75 12.19
C SER A 208 -21.19 10.02 12.27
N ILE A 209 -20.40 9.55 11.30
CA ILE A 209 -18.97 9.89 11.16
C ILE A 209 -18.81 11.16 10.30
N LEU A 210 -19.59 11.29 9.22
CA LEU A 210 -19.60 12.45 8.33
C LEU A 210 -20.08 13.71 9.06
N ASP A 211 -21.28 13.66 9.67
CA ASP A 211 -21.87 14.76 10.44
C ASP A 211 -20.89 15.31 11.49
N ARG A 212 -20.17 14.41 12.17
CA ARG A 212 -19.17 14.77 13.17
C ARG A 212 -17.95 15.44 12.53
N ILE A 213 -17.37 14.89 11.48
CA ILE A 213 -16.17 15.48 10.85
C ILE A 213 -16.50 16.84 10.23
N THR A 214 -17.67 17.00 9.62
CA THR A 214 -18.14 18.29 9.12
C THR A 214 -18.31 19.30 10.26
N HIS A 215 -18.87 18.89 11.41
CA HIS A 215 -18.99 19.77 12.58
C HIS A 215 -17.64 20.16 13.20
N ASP A 216 -16.76 19.18 13.45
CA ASP A 216 -15.42 19.38 14.02
C ASP A 216 -14.58 20.34 13.12
N ILE A 217 -14.73 20.28 11.79
CA ILE A 217 -13.98 21.13 10.83
C ILE A 217 -14.66 22.49 10.54
N GLU A 218 -15.93 22.51 10.13
CA GLU A 218 -16.59 23.76 9.69
C GLU A 218 -17.00 24.65 10.87
N VAL A 219 -17.49 24.05 11.96
CA VAL A 219 -18.02 24.78 13.12
C VAL A 219 -16.97 24.95 14.20
N GLU A 220 -16.37 23.86 14.70
CA GLU A 220 -15.35 23.95 15.75
C GLU A 220 -13.99 24.42 15.23
N ASN A 221 -13.76 24.39 13.91
CA ASN A 221 -12.52 24.83 13.27
C ASN A 221 -11.28 24.10 13.81
N ARG A 222 -11.41 22.78 14.01
CA ARG A 222 -10.37 21.90 14.55
C ARG A 222 -9.51 21.29 13.45
N ASP A 223 -8.23 21.63 13.51
CA ASP A 223 -7.18 21.10 12.61
C ASP A 223 -6.46 19.88 13.21
N ASP A 224 -7.08 19.21 14.20
CA ASP A 224 -6.46 18.14 14.98
C ASP A 224 -6.36 16.83 14.18
N PRO A 225 -5.25 16.06 14.29
CA PRO A 225 -5.10 14.79 13.57
C PRO A 225 -6.15 13.73 13.98
N GLU A 226 -6.75 13.86 15.17
CA GLU A 226 -7.75 12.94 15.72
C GLU A 226 -9.13 13.05 15.06
N VAL A 227 -9.43 14.17 14.37
CA VAL A 227 -10.73 14.40 13.71
C VAL A 227 -11.03 13.29 12.70
N PHE A 228 -10.02 12.85 11.95
CA PHE A 228 -10.17 11.83 10.91
C PHE A 228 -10.01 10.39 11.38
N ASP A 229 -9.58 10.12 12.62
CA ASP A 229 -9.21 8.76 13.06
C ASP A 229 -10.37 7.76 12.95
N THR A 230 -11.59 8.16 13.35
CA THR A 230 -12.77 7.29 13.27
C THR A 230 -13.16 6.94 11.82
N ALA A 231 -13.03 7.88 10.89
CA ALA A 231 -13.24 7.62 9.46
C ALA A 231 -12.11 6.76 8.87
N LYS A 232 -10.87 7.02 9.27
CA LYS A 232 -9.69 6.31 8.80
C LYS A 232 -9.70 4.83 9.17
N ASP A 233 -10.07 4.50 10.41
CA ASP A 233 -10.15 3.12 10.89
C ASP A 233 -11.33 2.38 10.23
N TYR A 234 -12.47 3.05 10.04
CA TYR A 234 -13.59 2.50 9.26
C TYR A 234 -13.18 2.17 7.82
N VAL A 235 -12.50 3.09 7.13
CA VAL A 235 -12.03 2.89 5.74
C VAL A 235 -10.94 1.81 5.68
N PHE A 236 -10.03 1.73 6.67
CA PHE A 236 -9.08 0.62 6.78
C PHE A 236 -9.80 -0.73 6.92
N GLN A 237 -10.78 -0.83 7.82
CA GLN A 237 -11.55 -2.05 8.06
C GLN A 237 -12.37 -2.47 6.83
N ALA A 238 -12.97 -1.51 6.11
CA ALA A 238 -13.67 -1.77 4.85
C ALA A 238 -12.71 -2.31 3.77
N MET A 239 -11.55 -1.69 3.59
CA MET A 239 -10.51 -2.18 2.67
C MET A 239 -10.00 -3.58 3.06
N GLU A 240 -9.79 -3.85 4.34
CA GLU A 240 -9.29 -5.15 4.83
C GLU A 240 -10.33 -6.28 4.69
N ARG A 241 -11.62 -5.96 4.85
CA ARG A 241 -12.73 -6.92 4.71
C ARG A 241 -13.05 -7.22 3.24
N ASP A 242 -13.20 -6.20 2.41
CA ASP A 242 -13.88 -6.32 1.12
C ASP A 242 -12.89 -6.39 -0.06
N ALA A 243 -11.83 -5.57 -0.05
CA ALA A 243 -10.88 -5.48 -1.15
C ALA A 243 -9.65 -6.39 -0.96
N PHE A 244 -9.05 -6.39 0.23
CA PHE A 244 -7.76 -7.04 0.50
C PHE A 244 -7.75 -8.58 0.27
N PRO A 245 -8.81 -9.35 0.61
CA PRO A 245 -8.82 -10.79 0.33
C PRO A 245 -8.86 -11.09 -1.17
N GLY A 246 -9.51 -10.23 -1.96
CA GLY A 246 -9.51 -10.29 -3.41
C GLY A 246 -8.15 -9.93 -4.01
N PHE A 247 -7.49 -8.90 -3.50
CA PHE A 247 -6.12 -8.52 -3.89
C PHE A 247 -5.14 -9.69 -3.71
N LEU A 248 -5.14 -10.32 -2.53
CA LEU A 248 -4.27 -11.47 -2.26
C LEU A 248 -4.60 -12.65 -3.19
N ARG A 249 -5.88 -12.95 -3.45
CA ARG A 249 -6.27 -13.96 -4.45
C ARG A 249 -5.70 -13.65 -5.84
N CYS A 250 -5.79 -12.41 -6.31
CA CYS A 250 -5.30 -12.02 -7.63
C CYS A 250 -3.77 -11.89 -7.75
N LYS A 251 -3.03 -11.51 -6.70
CA LYS A 251 -1.58 -11.22 -6.78
C LYS A 251 -0.66 -12.09 -5.91
N ALA A 252 -1.14 -12.67 -4.81
CA ALA A 252 -0.36 -13.61 -3.98
C ALA A 252 -0.59 -15.08 -4.43
N PHE A 253 -1.80 -15.39 -4.89
CA PHE A 253 -2.15 -16.71 -5.44
C PHE A 253 -2.15 -16.74 -6.97
N GLY A 254 -2.64 -15.69 -7.65
CA GLY A 254 -2.54 -15.57 -9.10
C GLY A 254 -1.21 -14.99 -9.58
N ASN A 255 -0.85 -15.26 -10.85
CA ASN A 255 0.19 -14.50 -11.58
C ASN A 255 -0.26 -14.00 -12.97
N ILE A 256 -1.56 -14.15 -13.29
CA ILE A 256 -2.22 -13.73 -14.53
C ILE A 256 -3.21 -12.60 -14.19
N VAL A 257 -3.45 -11.62 -15.08
CA VAL A 257 -4.54 -10.64 -14.90
C VAL A 257 -5.87 -11.11 -15.51
N PRO A 258 -7.05 -10.68 -15.01
CA PRO A 258 -8.33 -11.24 -15.45
C PRO A 258 -8.59 -11.24 -16.98
N PRO A 259 -8.27 -10.19 -17.76
CA PRO A 259 -8.42 -10.24 -19.21
C PRO A 259 -7.56 -11.34 -19.86
N SER A 260 -6.33 -11.53 -19.38
CA SER A 260 -5.40 -12.57 -19.84
C SER A 260 -5.79 -13.98 -19.40
N MET A 261 -6.69 -14.13 -18.41
CA MET A 261 -7.36 -15.39 -18.10
C MET A 261 -8.48 -15.68 -19.11
N MET A 262 -9.24 -14.65 -19.55
CA MET A 262 -10.33 -14.82 -20.52
C MET A 262 -9.80 -15.14 -21.93
N VAL A 263 -8.71 -14.52 -22.35
CA VAL A 263 -8.03 -14.87 -23.61
C VAL A 263 -7.55 -16.33 -23.59
N ARG A 264 -6.97 -16.79 -22.47
CA ARG A 264 -6.58 -18.21 -22.30
C ARG A 264 -7.78 -19.16 -22.31
N LEU A 265 -8.92 -18.79 -21.73
CA LEU A 265 -10.15 -19.59 -21.80
C LEU A 265 -10.62 -19.78 -23.25
N ILE A 266 -10.70 -18.68 -24.03
CA ILE A 266 -11.15 -18.72 -25.42
C ILE A 266 -10.21 -19.58 -26.28
N ILE A 267 -8.89 -19.34 -26.17
CA ILE A 267 -7.87 -20.15 -26.88
C ILE A 267 -7.96 -21.61 -26.47
N GLY A 268 -8.12 -21.89 -25.17
CA GLY A 268 -8.24 -23.24 -24.63
C GLY A 268 -9.45 -24.01 -25.18
N LEU A 269 -10.63 -23.38 -25.18
CA LEU A 269 -11.86 -23.97 -25.71
C LEU A 269 -11.76 -24.22 -27.22
N LEU A 270 -11.22 -23.27 -28.00
CA LEU A 270 -11.04 -23.42 -29.44
C LEU A 270 -10.02 -24.51 -29.79
N ALA A 271 -8.90 -24.58 -29.06
CA ALA A 271 -7.88 -25.60 -29.25
C ALA A 271 -8.38 -27.01 -28.88
N MET A 272 -9.14 -27.13 -27.78
CA MET A 272 -9.79 -28.41 -27.40
C MET A 272 -10.83 -28.84 -28.45
N PHE A 273 -11.68 -27.92 -28.93
CA PHE A 273 -12.66 -28.23 -29.98
C PHE A 273 -11.99 -28.68 -31.28
N GLY A 274 -10.97 -27.93 -31.74
CA GLY A 274 -10.16 -28.31 -32.91
C GLY A 274 -9.42 -29.63 -32.73
N GLY A 275 -8.91 -29.91 -31.53
CA GLY A 275 -8.27 -31.18 -31.17
C GLY A 275 -9.23 -32.35 -31.24
N PHE A 276 -10.41 -32.26 -30.63
CA PHE A 276 -11.43 -33.31 -30.73
C PHE A 276 -11.92 -33.50 -32.18
N TRP A 277 -12.14 -32.42 -32.93
CA TRP A 277 -12.53 -32.48 -34.34
C TRP A 277 -11.48 -33.19 -35.21
N ALA A 278 -10.20 -32.84 -35.04
CA ALA A 278 -9.07 -33.53 -35.66
C ALA A 278 -8.97 -34.99 -35.23
N ALA A 279 -9.33 -35.31 -33.98
CA ALA A 279 -9.26 -36.67 -33.45
C ALA A 279 -10.28 -37.58 -34.14
N PHE A 280 -11.55 -37.19 -34.12
CA PHE A 280 -12.62 -37.95 -34.74
C PHE A 280 -12.42 -38.08 -36.26
N THR A 281 -12.03 -37.00 -36.95
CA THR A 281 -11.76 -37.08 -38.41
C THR A 281 -10.58 -38.01 -38.74
N LEU A 282 -9.45 -37.96 -38.02
CA LEU A 282 -8.30 -38.86 -38.26
C LEU A 282 -8.57 -40.32 -37.84
N ILE A 283 -9.44 -40.55 -36.86
CA ILE A 283 -9.91 -41.90 -36.47
C ILE A 283 -10.86 -42.47 -37.55
N PHE A 284 -11.81 -41.68 -38.04
CA PHE A 284 -12.82 -42.11 -39.03
C PHE A 284 -12.28 -42.20 -40.46
N LEU A 285 -11.24 -41.45 -40.83
CA LEU A 285 -10.47 -41.70 -42.07
C LEU A 285 -9.48 -42.87 -41.93
N ASN A 286 -9.37 -43.48 -40.74
CA ASN A 286 -8.43 -44.54 -40.42
C ASN A 286 -6.95 -44.18 -40.73
N HIS A 287 -6.54 -42.94 -40.44
CA HIS A 287 -5.15 -42.53 -40.58
C HIS A 287 -4.24 -43.26 -39.57
N SER A 288 -2.98 -43.45 -39.95
CA SER A 288 -1.95 -44.12 -39.15
C SER A 288 -1.70 -43.42 -37.82
N ARG A 289 -1.23 -44.16 -36.80
CA ARG A 289 -0.91 -43.61 -35.48
C ARG A 289 0.10 -42.47 -35.54
N SER A 290 1.07 -42.53 -36.46
CA SER A 290 2.07 -41.46 -36.66
C SER A 290 1.43 -40.13 -37.06
N ASN A 291 0.40 -40.15 -37.92
CA ASN A 291 -0.32 -38.93 -38.28
C ASN A 291 -1.14 -38.39 -37.10
N ARG A 292 -1.60 -39.27 -36.20
CA ARG A 292 -2.34 -38.88 -34.98
C ARG A 292 -1.45 -38.28 -33.90
N CYS A 293 -0.13 -38.50 -33.91
CA CYS A 293 0.77 -37.84 -32.96
C CYS A 293 0.73 -36.31 -33.06
N TRP A 294 0.31 -35.73 -34.20
CA TRP A 294 0.12 -34.29 -34.34
C TRP A 294 -1.01 -33.72 -33.46
N LEU A 295 -1.90 -34.55 -32.91
CA LEU A 295 -2.92 -34.12 -31.93
C LEU A 295 -2.35 -33.64 -30.59
N ILE A 296 -1.08 -33.95 -30.29
CA ILE A 296 -0.40 -33.42 -29.11
C ILE A 296 -0.39 -31.87 -29.13
N LEU A 297 -0.32 -31.23 -30.30
CA LEU A 297 -0.33 -29.76 -30.39
C LEU A 297 -1.66 -29.11 -29.95
N PRO A 298 -2.84 -29.43 -30.52
CA PRO A 298 -4.10 -28.84 -30.07
C PRO A 298 -4.46 -29.25 -28.63
N PHE A 299 -4.16 -30.48 -28.19
CA PHE A 299 -4.42 -30.88 -26.80
C PHE A 299 -3.50 -30.19 -25.79
N THR A 300 -2.19 -30.11 -26.02
CA THR A 300 -1.29 -29.38 -25.11
C THR A 300 -1.68 -27.91 -24.98
N ILE A 301 -1.96 -27.22 -26.10
CA ILE A 301 -2.41 -25.82 -26.08
C ILE A 301 -3.76 -25.68 -25.35
N GLY A 302 -4.71 -26.58 -25.64
CA GLY A 302 -6.03 -26.60 -25.01
C GLY A 302 -5.97 -26.80 -23.49
N VAL A 303 -5.33 -27.89 -23.05
CA VAL A 303 -5.17 -28.25 -21.63
C VAL A 303 -4.34 -27.19 -20.89
N TYR A 304 -3.23 -26.71 -21.46
CA TYR A 304 -2.41 -25.68 -20.83
C TYR A 304 -3.20 -24.39 -20.58
N ALA A 305 -3.93 -23.91 -21.59
CA ALA A 305 -4.66 -22.65 -21.49
C ALA A 305 -5.87 -22.75 -20.55
N LEU A 306 -6.61 -23.87 -20.58
CA LEU A 306 -7.73 -24.13 -19.67
C LEU A 306 -7.26 -24.31 -18.21
N ALA A 307 -6.18 -25.05 -17.96
CA ALA A 307 -5.62 -25.19 -16.62
C ALA A 307 -5.07 -23.86 -16.09
N SER A 308 -4.39 -23.08 -16.95
CA SER A 308 -3.88 -21.75 -16.57
C SER A 308 -5.01 -20.78 -16.20
N HIS A 309 -6.16 -20.86 -16.89
CA HIS A 309 -7.38 -20.15 -16.49
C HIS A 309 -7.91 -20.66 -15.13
N GLN A 310 -8.18 -21.97 -15.01
CA GLN A 310 -8.82 -22.57 -13.84
C GLN A 310 -8.05 -22.37 -12.54
N TYR A 311 -6.72 -22.33 -12.58
CA TYR A 311 -5.87 -22.13 -11.41
C TYR A 311 -5.40 -20.67 -11.21
N MET A 312 -5.82 -19.75 -12.09
CA MET A 312 -5.38 -18.34 -12.16
C MET A 312 -3.85 -18.16 -12.27
N LEU A 313 -3.15 -19.18 -12.79
CA LEU A 313 -1.71 -19.32 -12.67
C LEU A 313 -1.11 -19.95 -13.94
N ASP A 314 -0.15 -19.23 -14.54
CA ASP A 314 0.63 -19.65 -15.70
C ASP A 314 1.97 -20.22 -15.23
N PRO A 315 2.20 -21.54 -15.32
CA PRO A 315 3.40 -22.16 -14.75
C PRO A 315 4.70 -21.67 -15.38
N LEU A 316 4.71 -21.43 -16.70
CA LEU A 316 5.90 -20.98 -17.42
C LEU A 316 6.35 -19.57 -16.96
N LEU A 317 5.40 -18.65 -16.76
CA LEU A 317 5.68 -17.34 -16.18
C LEU A 317 6.19 -17.44 -14.73
N VAL A 318 5.64 -18.34 -13.90
CA VAL A 318 6.16 -18.57 -12.53
C VAL A 318 7.60 -19.09 -12.57
N PHE A 319 7.93 -20.05 -13.43
CA PHE A 319 9.31 -20.56 -13.56
C PHE A 319 10.28 -19.50 -14.09
N ALA A 320 9.81 -18.58 -14.95
CA ALA A 320 10.56 -17.39 -15.37
C ALA A 320 10.68 -16.31 -14.27
N GLY A 321 10.09 -16.53 -13.09
CA GLY A 321 10.11 -15.59 -11.97
C GLY A 321 9.26 -14.32 -12.19
N ARG A 322 8.26 -14.39 -13.10
CA ARG A 322 7.44 -13.24 -13.52
C ARG A 322 5.97 -13.41 -13.14
N SER A 323 5.34 -12.27 -12.91
CA SER A 323 3.89 -12.12 -12.78
C SER A 323 3.41 -11.06 -13.75
N GLU A 324 2.23 -11.27 -14.32
CA GLU A 324 1.54 -10.26 -15.11
C GLU A 324 1.06 -9.12 -14.19
N THR A 325 1.36 -7.89 -14.56
CA THR A 325 1.05 -6.68 -13.78
C THR A 325 -0.27 -6.10 -14.25
N THR A 326 -0.29 -5.78 -15.54
CA THR A 326 -1.39 -5.34 -16.41
C THR A 326 -1.34 -6.21 -17.68
N PHE A 327 -2.40 -6.26 -18.48
CA PHE A 327 -2.47 -7.08 -19.71
C PHE A 327 -1.22 -6.91 -20.60
N GLY A 328 -0.46 -7.99 -20.80
CA GLY A 328 0.76 -7.99 -21.62
C GLY A 328 2.02 -7.35 -20.97
N SER A 329 1.94 -6.89 -19.71
CA SER A 329 3.07 -6.32 -18.97
C SER A 329 3.50 -7.24 -17.82
N PHE A 330 4.81 -7.38 -17.61
CA PHE A 330 5.37 -8.42 -16.74
C PHE A 330 6.35 -7.84 -15.70
N GLY A 331 6.04 -8.04 -14.42
CA GLY A 331 6.88 -7.70 -13.29
C GLY A 331 7.67 -8.91 -12.76
N LYS A 332 8.78 -8.66 -12.07
CA LYS A 332 9.53 -9.70 -11.35
C LYS A 332 8.87 -9.98 -9.99
N ILE A 333 8.69 -11.25 -9.64
CA ILE A 333 8.24 -11.66 -8.30
C ILE A 333 9.44 -11.48 -7.35
N ARG A 334 9.36 -10.48 -6.45
CA ARG A 334 10.39 -10.15 -5.46
C ARG A 334 10.06 -10.73 -4.09
N GLU A 335 8.79 -10.64 -3.67
CA GLU A 335 8.32 -11.12 -2.36
C GLU A 335 8.62 -12.61 -2.17
N PRO A 336 9.48 -13.01 -1.21
CA PRO A 336 10.03 -14.36 -1.16
C PRO A 336 8.99 -15.40 -0.77
N PHE A 337 8.03 -15.07 0.11
CA PHE A 337 6.94 -15.98 0.46
C PHE A 337 6.04 -16.28 -0.73
N VAL A 338 5.61 -15.25 -1.46
CA VAL A 338 4.80 -15.38 -2.68
C VAL A 338 5.56 -16.17 -3.74
N LYS A 339 6.88 -15.98 -3.88
CA LYS A 339 7.73 -16.79 -4.77
C LYS A 339 7.73 -18.28 -4.39
N LYS A 340 7.92 -18.63 -3.10
CA LYS A 340 7.83 -20.02 -2.61
C LYS A 340 6.45 -20.63 -2.91
N LEU A 341 5.38 -19.87 -2.62
CA LEU A 341 3.99 -20.30 -2.76
C LEU A 341 3.59 -20.53 -4.22
N LEU A 342 3.86 -19.57 -5.10
CA LEU A 342 3.58 -19.67 -6.53
C LEU A 342 4.37 -20.82 -7.16
N PHE A 343 5.65 -21.01 -6.82
CA PHE A 343 6.45 -22.11 -7.36
C PHE A 343 5.86 -23.48 -7.00
N LYS A 344 5.47 -23.69 -5.73
CA LYS A 344 4.82 -24.95 -5.30
C LYS A 344 3.52 -25.20 -6.06
N ARG A 345 2.72 -24.16 -6.31
CA ARG A 345 1.49 -24.28 -7.12
C ARG A 345 1.77 -24.50 -8.61
N ALA A 346 2.77 -23.85 -9.19
CA ALA A 346 3.17 -24.04 -10.59
C ALA A 346 3.58 -25.48 -10.90
N VAL A 347 4.34 -26.13 -10.00
CA VAL A 347 4.70 -27.55 -10.13
C VAL A 347 3.45 -28.45 -10.10
N MET A 348 2.50 -28.18 -9.20
CA MET A 348 1.24 -28.94 -9.12
C MET A 348 0.37 -28.74 -10.36
N VAL A 349 0.22 -27.51 -10.85
CA VAL A 349 -0.56 -27.20 -12.07
C VAL A 349 0.10 -27.80 -13.31
N LEU A 350 1.43 -27.75 -13.42
CA LEU A 350 2.18 -28.40 -14.51
C LEU A 350 1.96 -29.93 -14.52
N LEU A 351 1.99 -30.57 -13.35
CA LEU A 351 1.71 -32.00 -13.22
C LEU A 351 0.29 -32.35 -13.68
N VAL A 352 -0.71 -31.55 -13.29
CA VAL A 352 -2.10 -31.72 -13.76
C VAL A 352 -2.21 -31.56 -15.28
N ILE A 353 -1.53 -30.57 -15.87
CA ILE A 353 -1.48 -30.36 -17.33
C ILE A 353 -0.90 -31.59 -18.04
N ILE A 354 0.27 -32.07 -17.58
CA ILE A 354 0.95 -33.22 -18.19
C ILE A 354 0.10 -34.50 -18.10
N LEU A 355 -0.54 -34.77 -16.96
CA LEU A 355 -1.40 -35.96 -16.82
C LEU A 355 -2.66 -35.87 -17.68
N ALA A 356 -3.32 -34.70 -17.75
CA ALA A 356 -4.52 -34.53 -18.55
C ALA A 356 -4.23 -34.60 -20.06
N ASP A 357 -3.15 -33.96 -20.53
CA ASP A 357 -2.73 -34.03 -21.92
C ASP A 357 -2.28 -35.45 -22.31
N ALA A 358 -1.47 -36.12 -21.49
CA ALA A 358 -1.05 -37.50 -21.74
C ALA A 358 -2.24 -38.47 -21.80
N ALA A 359 -3.26 -38.28 -20.94
CA ALA A 359 -4.48 -39.10 -20.97
C ALA A 359 -5.30 -38.89 -22.25
N LEU A 360 -5.48 -37.64 -22.70
CA LEU A 360 -6.16 -37.32 -23.96
C LEU A 360 -5.41 -37.87 -25.17
N CYS A 361 -4.09 -37.63 -25.23
CA CYS A 361 -3.24 -38.11 -26.31
C CYS A 361 -3.22 -39.65 -26.37
N ALA A 362 -3.09 -40.34 -25.23
CA ALA A 362 -3.17 -41.80 -25.18
C ALA A 362 -4.51 -42.33 -25.70
N LEU A 363 -5.64 -41.70 -25.31
CA LEU A 363 -6.98 -42.08 -25.75
C LEU A 363 -7.09 -41.99 -27.29
N PHE A 364 -6.85 -40.81 -27.87
CA PHE A 364 -7.12 -40.59 -29.30
C PHE A 364 -6.04 -41.16 -30.25
N ILE A 365 -4.80 -41.37 -29.80
CA ILE A 365 -3.74 -41.97 -30.62
C ILE A 365 -3.83 -43.51 -30.62
N LEU A 366 -4.15 -44.14 -29.49
CA LEU A 366 -4.11 -45.61 -29.37
C LEU A 366 -5.38 -46.31 -29.89
N VAL A 367 -6.55 -45.65 -29.78
CA VAL A 367 -7.85 -46.17 -30.25
C VAL A 367 -7.76 -46.68 -31.70
N PRO A 368 -8.25 -47.90 -32.01
CA PRO A 368 -8.23 -48.42 -33.37
C PRO A 368 -9.06 -47.52 -34.29
N GLY A 369 -8.53 -47.21 -35.48
CA GLY A 369 -9.31 -46.53 -36.50
C GLY A 369 -10.38 -47.45 -37.07
N LYS A 370 -11.54 -46.89 -37.40
CA LYS A 370 -12.59 -47.57 -38.16
C LYS A 370 -13.05 -46.60 -39.24
N ARG A 371 -12.93 -47.01 -40.51
CA ARG A 371 -13.53 -46.28 -41.62
C ARG A 371 -15.05 -46.37 -41.50
N LEU A 372 -15.71 -45.22 -41.47
CA LEU A 372 -17.16 -45.09 -41.62
C LEU A 372 -17.56 -45.26 -43.10
#